data_AF-A0A7C5JAL4-F1
#
_entry.id   AF-A0A7C5JAL4-F1
#
_cell.length_a   1.000
_cell.length_b   1.000
_cell.length_c   1.000
_cell.angle_alpha   90.00
_cell.angle_beta   90.00
_cell.angle_gamma   90.00
#
_symmetry.space_group_name_H-M   'P 1'
#
loop_
_entity.id
_entity.type
_entity.pdbx_description
1 polymer ?
#
loop_
_entity_poly.entity_id
_entity_poly.type
_entity_poly.pdbx_seq_one_letter_code
_entity_poly.pdbx_strand_id
1 'polypeptide(L)'
;CLKLRPGKEKEAAFLETRKYAAYKGATIDFRKEERLTYAVDSNVLYMAMSQIKKSMEDNYKGKEITNDIRLPKNVCGGVYALQLDGNYNGRSMKAIVVGKPLNKGDKYADEWACDPEGIANPDNIKYIGHNTLMIGEDTTYHVNNMLWAYNTKTGKMTRVASLPIGAEVTGLEHGVAGDKGVLFVNVQHPFKDNPKAADSSKPNSALLEKVTDDQLKAFIGYIDGIPADAF
;
A
#
# COMPACT_ATOMS: atom_id res chain seq x y z
N CYS A 1 2.53 -2.46 35.34
CA CYS A 1 1.50 -1.90 34.43
C CYS A 1 1.88 -0.49 34.03
N LEU A 2 1.59 -0.08 32.79
CA LEU A 2 1.78 1.30 32.32
C LEU A 2 0.86 2.24 33.12
N LYS A 3 1.37 3.39 33.58
CA LYS A 3 0.59 4.39 34.31
C LYS A 3 0.87 5.78 33.75
N LEU A 4 -0.19 6.48 33.35
CA LEU A 4 -0.10 7.88 32.95
C LEU A 4 0.21 8.75 34.16
N ARG A 5 1.15 9.70 34.02
CA ARG A 5 1.41 10.70 35.06
C ARG A 5 0.25 11.71 35.04
N PRO A 6 -0.36 12.05 36.20
CA PRO A 6 -1.46 13.02 36.24
C PRO A 6 -1.08 14.35 35.58
N GLY A 7 -1.96 14.88 34.72
CA GLY A 7 -1.75 16.16 34.04
C GLY A 7 -0.73 16.11 32.89
N LYS A 8 -0.33 14.92 32.42
CA LYS A 8 0.61 14.71 31.31
C LYS A 8 -0.04 14.06 30.09
N GLU A 9 -1.35 14.20 29.93
CA GLU A 9 -2.13 13.63 28.84
C GLU A 9 -1.63 14.12 27.48
N LYS A 10 -1.36 15.43 27.36
CA LYS A 10 -0.88 16.04 26.10
C LYS A 10 0.51 15.52 25.75
N GLU A 11 1.46 15.59 26.68
CA GLU A 11 2.83 15.13 26.44
C GLU A 11 2.86 13.63 26.10
N ALA A 12 2.05 12.81 26.78
CA ALA A 12 1.93 11.39 26.45
C ALA A 12 1.34 11.17 25.05
N ALA A 13 0.32 11.95 24.66
CA ALA A 13 -0.26 11.88 23.32
C ALA A 13 0.73 12.26 22.22
N PHE A 14 1.63 13.22 22.46
CA PHE A 14 2.60 13.68 21.47
C PHE A 14 3.91 12.87 21.44
N LEU A 15 4.44 12.47 22.60
CA LEU A 15 5.75 11.79 22.70
C LEU A 15 5.64 10.27 22.63
N GLU A 16 4.49 9.72 23.02
CA GLU A 16 4.26 8.28 23.17
C GLU A 16 2.93 7.89 22.53
N THR A 17 2.59 8.50 21.38
CA THR A 17 1.27 8.45 20.73
C THR A 17 0.70 7.05 20.64
N ARG A 18 1.48 6.05 20.21
CA ARG A 18 1.02 4.66 20.10
C ARG A 18 0.68 4.04 21.46
N LYS A 19 1.49 4.26 22.50
CA LYS A 19 1.21 3.77 23.84
C LYS A 19 0.01 4.49 24.45
N TYR A 20 -0.10 5.80 24.23
CA TYR A 20 -1.22 6.60 24.70
C TYR A 20 -2.53 6.19 24.02
N ALA A 21 -2.53 5.92 22.72
CA ALA A 21 -3.68 5.42 21.98
C ALA A 21 -4.16 4.07 22.55
N ALA A 22 -3.24 3.11 22.75
CA ALA A 22 -3.56 1.83 23.41
C ALA A 22 -4.11 2.04 24.83
N TYR A 23 -3.51 2.94 25.61
CA TYR A 23 -4.00 3.32 26.94
C TYR A 23 -5.44 3.89 26.91
N LYS A 24 -5.81 4.57 25.82
CA LYS A 24 -7.16 5.09 25.55
C LYS A 24 -8.10 4.06 24.91
N GLY A 25 -7.65 2.82 24.69
CA GLY A 25 -8.46 1.72 24.15
C GLY A 25 -8.47 1.62 22.63
N ALA A 26 -7.61 2.35 21.92
CA ALA A 26 -7.45 2.15 20.48
C ALA A 26 -6.68 0.85 20.18
N THR A 27 -7.04 0.18 19.10
CA THR A 27 -6.24 -0.93 18.57
C THR A 27 -4.86 -0.42 18.12
N ILE A 28 -3.83 -1.23 18.35
CA ILE A 28 -2.47 -0.97 17.87
C ILE A 28 -1.98 -2.10 16.96
N ASP A 29 -2.93 -2.87 16.42
CA ASP A 29 -2.71 -4.11 15.68
C ASP A 29 -2.30 -3.84 14.23
N PHE A 30 -2.77 -2.74 13.64
CA PHE A 30 -2.36 -2.31 12.31
C PHE A 30 -0.84 -2.17 12.23
N ARG A 31 -0.29 -2.72 11.15
CA ARG A 31 1.14 -2.70 10.87
C ARG A 31 1.35 -2.50 9.39
N LYS A 32 2.29 -1.61 9.04
CA LYS A 32 2.55 -1.23 7.64
C LYS A 32 1.25 -0.75 6.98
N GLU A 33 0.51 0.05 7.76
CA GLU A 33 -0.41 1.05 7.23
C GLU A 33 0.47 2.12 6.57
N GLU A 34 0.34 2.27 5.27
CA GLU A 34 1.19 3.18 4.50
C GLU A 34 0.39 4.44 4.14
N ARG A 35 -0.03 4.58 2.88
CA ARG A 35 -0.75 5.78 2.43
C ARG A 35 -2.25 5.72 2.72
N LEU A 36 -2.78 6.90 3.02
CA LEU A 36 -4.22 7.21 3.09
C LEU A 36 -4.64 8.14 1.95
N THR A 37 -5.84 7.96 1.43
CA THR A 37 -6.47 8.90 0.48
C THR A 37 -7.97 8.98 0.69
N TYR A 38 -8.52 10.19 0.66
CA TYR A 38 -9.94 10.44 0.92
C TYR A 38 -10.70 10.65 -0.39
N ALA A 39 -11.80 9.90 -0.55
CA ALA A 39 -12.75 10.05 -1.65
C ALA A 39 -13.91 10.93 -1.20
N VAL A 40 -13.88 12.19 -1.63
CA VAL A 40 -14.85 13.23 -1.24
C VAL A 40 -16.27 12.94 -1.73
N ASP A 41 -16.39 12.27 -2.89
CA ASP A 41 -17.67 11.95 -3.54
C ASP A 41 -18.46 10.82 -2.84
N SER A 42 -17.76 9.93 -2.14
CA SER A 42 -18.31 8.74 -1.49
C SER A 42 -18.14 8.76 0.04
N ASN A 43 -17.45 9.79 0.57
CA ASN A 43 -17.09 9.92 1.97
C ASN A 43 -16.38 8.68 2.53
N VAL A 44 -15.39 8.16 1.79
CA VAL A 44 -14.59 6.98 2.13
C VAL A 44 -13.13 7.36 2.30
N LEU A 45 -12.50 6.88 3.37
CA LEU A 45 -11.04 6.90 3.51
C LEU A 45 -10.49 5.55 3.03
N TYR A 46 -9.68 5.57 1.98
CA TYR A 46 -8.94 4.40 1.54
C TYR A 46 -7.59 4.34 2.25
N MET A 47 -7.15 3.13 2.57
CA MET A 47 -5.96 2.87 3.35
C MET A 47 -5.19 1.68 2.77
N ALA A 48 -3.92 1.90 2.46
CA ALA A 48 -3.03 0.86 1.99
C ALA A 48 -2.45 0.09 3.19
N MET A 49 -2.58 -1.23 3.16
CA MET A 49 -1.94 -2.14 4.09
C MET A 49 -0.94 -2.96 3.29
N SER A 50 0.34 -2.61 3.39
CA SER A 50 1.40 -3.26 2.62
C SER A 50 1.47 -4.76 2.95
N GLN A 51 1.09 -5.22 4.15
CA GLN A 51 1.02 -6.64 4.48
C GLN A 51 0.09 -6.93 5.65
N ILE A 52 -0.57 -8.09 5.65
CA ILE A 52 -1.33 -8.61 6.78
C ILE A 52 -0.45 -9.64 7.50
N LYS A 53 0.33 -9.19 8.48
CA LYS A 53 1.28 -10.04 9.23
C LYS A 53 1.48 -9.51 10.65
N LYS A 54 2.03 -10.36 11.52
CA LYS A 54 2.40 -10.08 12.91
C LYS A 54 1.16 -9.69 13.71
N SER A 55 1.11 -8.47 14.25
CA SER A 55 0.04 -7.98 15.11
C SER A 55 -1.35 -7.94 14.46
N MET A 56 -1.45 -8.13 13.15
CA MET A 56 -2.74 -8.29 12.43
C MET A 56 -3.18 -9.76 12.31
N GLU A 57 -2.30 -10.72 12.61
CA GLU A 57 -2.60 -12.15 12.68
C GLU A 57 -3.17 -12.49 14.05
N ASP A 58 -3.96 -13.57 14.14
CA ASP A 58 -4.54 -13.99 15.42
C ASP A 58 -3.45 -14.42 16.41
N ASN A 59 -3.24 -13.60 17.45
CA ASN A 59 -2.37 -13.89 18.59
C ASN A 59 -0.92 -14.22 18.22
N TYR A 60 -0.31 -13.42 17.35
CA TYR A 60 1.04 -13.67 16.83
C TYR A 60 2.13 -13.74 17.92
N LYS A 61 2.57 -14.97 18.23
CA LYS A 61 3.54 -15.27 19.30
C LYS A 61 3.03 -14.96 20.71
N GLY A 62 1.73 -14.71 20.92
CA GLY A 62 1.13 -14.53 22.24
C GLY A 62 1.64 -13.32 23.01
N LYS A 63 2.06 -12.25 22.31
CA LYS A 63 2.75 -11.10 22.92
C LYS A 63 2.03 -9.78 22.67
N GLU A 64 0.93 -9.82 21.96
CA GLU A 64 0.15 -8.64 21.66
C GLU A 64 -0.56 -8.12 22.91
N ILE A 65 -0.55 -6.79 23.08
CA ILE A 65 -1.28 -6.12 24.16
C ILE A 65 -2.79 -6.13 23.85
N THR A 66 -3.13 -6.05 22.56
CA THR A 66 -4.48 -6.11 21.99
C THR A 66 -4.50 -7.15 20.87
N ASN A 67 -5.62 -7.82 20.65
CA ASN A 67 -5.76 -8.79 19.54
C ASN A 67 -7.17 -8.59 18.94
N ASP A 68 -7.40 -7.36 18.52
CA ASP A 68 -8.65 -6.87 17.94
C ASP A 68 -8.73 -7.29 16.45
N ILE A 69 -7.59 -7.34 15.75
CA ILE A 69 -7.48 -7.82 14.37
C ILE A 69 -6.97 -9.25 14.34
N ARG A 70 -7.72 -10.15 13.71
CA ARG A 70 -7.42 -11.60 13.64
C ARG A 70 -7.56 -12.13 12.22
N LEU A 71 -6.68 -11.67 11.34
CA LEU A 71 -6.72 -12.01 9.92
C LEU A 71 -5.71 -13.12 9.58
N PRO A 72 -6.00 -13.97 8.59
CA PRO A 72 -5.00 -14.86 8.03
C PRO A 72 -3.81 -14.07 7.48
N LYS A 73 -2.60 -14.61 7.66
CA LYS A 73 -1.37 -14.03 7.11
C LYS A 73 -1.49 -13.84 5.60
N ASN A 74 -1.23 -12.63 5.12
CA ASN A 74 -1.09 -12.32 3.70
C ASN A 74 0.12 -11.38 3.48
N VAL A 75 1.12 -11.88 2.76
CA VAL A 75 2.37 -11.13 2.50
C VAL A 75 2.21 -10.09 1.38
N CYS A 76 1.20 -10.21 0.54
CA CYS A 76 0.92 -9.33 -0.59
C CYS A 76 0.04 -8.13 -0.21
N GLY A 77 -0.47 -8.09 1.02
CA GLY A 77 -1.22 -6.95 1.54
C GLY A 77 -2.60 -6.75 0.91
N GLY A 78 -3.11 -5.53 1.03
CA GLY A 78 -4.42 -5.15 0.53
C GLY A 78 -4.73 -3.68 0.71
N VAL A 79 -5.81 -3.24 0.09
CA VAL A 79 -6.37 -1.89 0.26
C VAL A 79 -7.72 -2.01 0.95
N TYR A 80 -7.93 -1.17 1.95
CA TYR A 80 -9.15 -1.13 2.74
C TYR A 80 -9.91 0.16 2.51
N ALA A 81 -11.23 0.07 2.53
CA ALA A 81 -12.16 1.19 2.51
C ALA A 81 -12.77 1.36 3.90
N LEU A 82 -12.52 2.50 4.53
CA LEU A 82 -13.14 2.94 5.77
C LEU A 82 -14.27 3.92 5.43
N GLN A 83 -15.52 3.49 5.62
CA GLN A 83 -16.68 4.36 5.43
C GLN A 83 -16.75 5.36 6.57
N LEU A 84 -16.88 6.65 6.23
CA LEU A 84 -17.02 7.72 7.20
C LEU A 84 -18.46 8.23 7.28
N ASP A 85 -18.83 8.83 8.41
CA ASP A 85 -20.03 9.67 8.53
C ASP A 85 -19.76 11.17 8.35
N GLY A 86 -20.79 11.99 8.53
CA GLY A 86 -20.70 13.44 8.34
C GLY A 86 -19.75 14.15 9.33
N ASN A 87 -19.32 13.47 10.40
CA ASN A 87 -18.33 13.96 11.35
C ASN A 87 -16.96 13.29 11.14
N TYR A 88 -16.75 12.60 10.02
CA TYR A 88 -15.54 11.85 9.70
C TYR A 88 -15.24 10.68 10.66
N ASN A 89 -16.24 10.18 11.40
CA ASN A 89 -16.05 8.98 12.20
C ASN A 89 -16.11 7.73 11.31
N GLY A 90 -15.12 6.85 11.45
CA GLY A 90 -15.12 5.55 10.78
C GLY A 90 -16.22 4.63 11.34
N ARG A 91 -17.07 4.10 10.44
CA ARG A 91 -18.19 3.20 10.81
C ARG A 91 -17.93 1.74 10.49
N SER A 92 -17.24 1.49 9.38
CA SER A 92 -16.95 0.14 8.91
C SER A 92 -15.72 0.16 8.03
N MET A 93 -14.87 -0.85 8.17
CA MET A 93 -13.69 -1.04 7.34
C MET A 93 -13.81 -2.37 6.60
N LYS A 94 -13.58 -2.36 5.28
CA LYS A 94 -13.59 -3.57 4.44
C LYS A 94 -12.38 -3.61 3.53
N ALA A 95 -11.81 -4.79 3.31
CA ALA A 95 -10.86 -4.99 2.23
C ALA A 95 -11.60 -4.84 0.89
N ILE A 96 -11.06 -4.03 -0.01
CA ILE A 96 -11.59 -3.84 -1.38
C ILE A 96 -10.67 -4.44 -2.44
N VAL A 97 -9.38 -4.59 -2.11
CA VAL A 97 -8.38 -5.28 -2.92
C VAL A 97 -7.51 -6.08 -1.97
N VAL A 98 -7.22 -7.34 -2.32
CA VAL A 98 -6.34 -8.22 -1.54
C VAL A 98 -5.34 -8.85 -2.52
N GLY A 99 -4.05 -8.67 -2.28
CA GLY A 99 -3.00 -9.32 -3.05
C GLY A 99 -3.00 -10.82 -2.81
N LYS A 100 -2.56 -11.62 -3.79
CA LYS A 100 -2.60 -13.08 -3.72
C LYS A 100 -1.18 -13.65 -3.62
N PRO A 101 -0.80 -14.26 -2.48
CA PRO A 101 0.46 -14.99 -2.39
C PRO A 101 0.48 -16.20 -3.32
N LEU A 102 1.64 -16.48 -3.90
CA LEU A 102 1.89 -17.70 -4.67
C LEU A 102 2.55 -18.76 -3.78
N ASN A 103 2.24 -20.03 -4.05
CA ASN A 103 2.91 -21.19 -3.48
C ASN A 103 3.92 -21.74 -4.48
N LYS A 104 4.91 -22.48 -3.98
CA LYS A 104 5.86 -23.21 -4.84
C LYS A 104 5.10 -24.12 -5.80
N GLY A 105 5.37 -23.98 -7.10
CA GLY A 105 4.70 -24.73 -8.18
C GLY A 105 3.49 -24.02 -8.79
N ASP A 106 3.01 -22.92 -8.21
CA ASP A 106 2.02 -22.08 -8.87
C ASP A 106 2.63 -21.44 -10.13
N LYS A 107 1.76 -21.03 -11.07
CA LYS A 107 2.19 -20.25 -12.24
C LYS A 107 2.92 -18.99 -11.76
N TYR A 108 4.09 -18.71 -12.33
CA TYR A 108 4.99 -17.60 -11.99
C TYR A 108 5.74 -17.72 -10.65
N ALA A 109 5.49 -18.75 -9.84
CA ALA A 109 6.05 -18.88 -8.51
C ALA A 109 7.59 -18.97 -8.47
N ASP A 110 8.21 -19.37 -9.58
CA ASP A 110 9.67 -19.47 -9.72
C ASP A 110 10.35 -18.10 -9.80
N GLU A 111 9.60 -17.03 -10.06
CA GLU A 111 10.12 -15.65 -10.16
C GLU A 111 9.39 -14.65 -9.27
N TRP A 112 8.13 -14.93 -8.94
CA TRP A 112 7.22 -14.04 -8.21
C TRP A 112 6.74 -14.72 -6.93
N ALA A 113 6.56 -13.95 -5.85
CA ALA A 113 5.96 -14.44 -4.61
C ALA A 113 4.50 -13.99 -4.43
N CYS A 114 4.05 -13.01 -5.23
CA CYS A 114 2.67 -12.59 -5.36
C CYS A 114 2.21 -12.71 -6.82
N ASP A 115 0.93 -13.02 -7.03
CA ASP A 115 0.34 -13.25 -8.34
C ASP A 115 0.42 -11.96 -9.18
N PRO A 116 1.10 -11.96 -10.34
CA PRO A 116 1.30 -10.74 -11.13
C PRO A 116 -0.01 -10.17 -11.69
N GLU A 117 -1.10 -10.93 -11.70
CA GLU A 117 -2.43 -10.43 -12.12
C GLU A 117 -3.16 -9.65 -11.02
N GLY A 118 -2.55 -9.49 -9.84
CA GLY A 118 -3.06 -8.69 -8.73
C GLY A 118 -2.00 -7.75 -8.17
N ILE A 119 -2.31 -7.11 -7.04
CA ILE A 119 -1.37 -6.21 -6.35
C ILE A 119 -0.41 -6.99 -5.44
N ALA A 120 0.75 -6.38 -5.18
CA ALA A 120 1.64 -6.78 -4.09
C ALA A 120 2.15 -5.59 -3.29
N ASN A 121 1.98 -5.66 -1.96
CA ASN A 121 2.38 -4.65 -0.99
C ASN A 121 2.00 -3.23 -1.44
N PRO A 122 0.70 -2.93 -1.55
CA PRO A 122 0.27 -1.58 -1.85
C PRO A 122 0.83 -0.64 -0.77
N ASP A 123 1.45 0.43 -1.21
CA ASP A 123 2.04 1.44 -0.33
C ASP A 123 1.40 2.79 -0.63
N ASN A 124 1.60 3.27 -1.86
CA ASN A 124 1.09 4.55 -2.31
C ASN A 124 -0.27 4.41 -3.00
N ILE A 125 -1.27 5.14 -2.50
CA ILE A 125 -2.60 5.20 -3.10
C ILE A 125 -3.08 6.64 -3.27
N LYS A 126 -3.84 6.90 -4.33
CA LYS A 126 -4.44 8.20 -4.60
C LYS A 126 -5.81 8.02 -5.25
N TYR A 127 -6.85 8.50 -4.59
CA TYR A 127 -8.16 8.65 -5.24
C TYR A 127 -8.10 9.84 -6.18
N ILE A 128 -8.48 9.63 -7.44
CA ILE A 128 -8.40 10.65 -8.49
C ILE A 128 -9.79 11.04 -9.01
N GLY A 129 -10.87 10.67 -8.32
CA GLY A 129 -12.24 10.92 -8.78
C GLY A 129 -12.81 9.80 -9.65
N HIS A 130 -14.09 9.93 -10.03
CA HIS A 130 -14.79 9.02 -10.95
C HIS A 130 -14.72 7.54 -10.57
N ASN A 131 -14.78 7.25 -9.28
CA ASN A 131 -14.61 5.90 -8.73
C ASN A 131 -13.25 5.29 -9.07
N THR A 132 -12.19 6.08 -9.27
CA THR A 132 -10.86 5.57 -9.65
C THR A 132 -9.85 5.79 -8.53
N LEU A 133 -9.33 4.68 -8.02
CA LEU A 133 -8.27 4.64 -7.03
C LEU A 133 -6.98 4.13 -7.68
N MET A 134 -5.95 4.97 -7.70
CA MET A 134 -4.61 4.57 -8.12
C MET A 134 -3.92 3.82 -6.98
N ILE A 135 -3.27 2.70 -7.29
CA ILE A 135 -2.58 1.83 -6.34
C ILE A 135 -1.17 1.53 -6.87
N GLY A 136 -0.17 2.06 -6.19
CA GLY A 136 1.24 1.84 -6.44
C GLY A 136 1.84 0.84 -5.44
N GLU A 137 2.76 0.03 -5.93
CA GLU A 137 3.43 -1.02 -5.17
C GLU A 137 4.80 -0.57 -4.63
N ASP A 138 5.11 -0.98 -3.40
CA ASP A 138 6.46 -1.11 -2.83
C ASP A 138 6.64 -2.56 -2.34
N THR A 139 7.17 -3.39 -3.24
CA THR A 139 7.35 -4.82 -2.99
C THR A 139 8.67 -5.38 -3.50
N THR A 140 9.10 -6.45 -2.84
CA THR A 140 10.09 -7.42 -3.35
C THR A 140 9.46 -8.75 -3.76
N TYR A 141 8.13 -8.84 -3.87
CA TYR A 141 7.40 -10.05 -4.24
C TYR A 141 6.91 -10.05 -5.68
N HIS A 142 7.02 -8.90 -6.34
CA HIS A 142 6.91 -8.76 -7.79
C HIS A 142 8.29 -8.48 -8.40
N VAL A 143 8.55 -8.98 -9.61
CA VAL A 143 9.83 -8.70 -10.30
C VAL A 143 9.95 -7.21 -10.60
N ASN A 144 8.86 -6.57 -10.99
CA ASN A 144 8.77 -5.13 -11.08
C ASN A 144 7.48 -4.64 -10.43
N ASN A 145 7.61 -3.58 -9.63
CA ASN A 145 6.47 -2.90 -9.05
C ASN A 145 5.58 -2.33 -10.15
N MET A 146 4.28 -2.33 -9.89
CA MET A 146 3.26 -1.93 -10.85
C MET A 146 2.44 -0.76 -10.31
N LEU A 147 1.85 0.00 -11.22
CA LEU A 147 0.80 0.96 -10.92
C LEU A 147 -0.51 0.45 -11.50
N TRP A 148 -1.55 0.49 -10.66
CA TRP A 148 -2.87 0.00 -10.98
C TRP A 148 -3.92 1.11 -10.87
N ALA A 149 -4.90 1.09 -11.76
CA ALA A 149 -6.15 1.84 -11.63
C ALA A 149 -7.26 0.87 -11.22
N TYR A 150 -7.80 1.07 -10.02
CA TYR A 150 -8.89 0.28 -9.46
C TYR A 150 -10.20 1.08 -9.50
N ASN A 151 -11.22 0.51 -10.14
CA ASN A 151 -12.55 1.12 -10.14
C ASN A 151 -13.30 0.72 -8.86
N THR A 152 -13.52 1.66 -7.95
CA THR A 152 -14.06 1.43 -6.60
C THR A 152 -15.53 1.03 -6.57
N LYS A 153 -16.25 1.18 -7.70
CA LYS A 153 -17.64 0.77 -7.86
C LYS A 153 -17.79 -0.62 -8.47
N THR A 154 -17.01 -0.93 -9.50
CA THR A 154 -17.12 -2.19 -10.27
C THR A 154 -16.12 -3.24 -9.82
N GLY A 155 -15.09 -2.87 -9.07
CA GLY A 155 -13.98 -3.74 -8.68
C GLY A 155 -12.98 -4.02 -9.81
N LYS A 156 -13.14 -3.39 -10.98
CA LYS A 156 -12.24 -3.61 -12.12
C LYS A 156 -10.84 -3.09 -11.79
N MET A 157 -9.84 -3.96 -11.92
CA MET A 157 -8.43 -3.65 -11.78
C MET A 157 -7.78 -3.54 -13.17
N THR A 158 -7.05 -2.46 -13.44
CA THR A 158 -6.31 -2.25 -14.71
C THR A 158 -4.88 -1.86 -14.42
N ARG A 159 -3.90 -2.61 -14.92
CA ARG A 159 -2.49 -2.22 -14.84
C ARG A 159 -2.24 -1.06 -15.79
N VAL A 160 -1.68 0.05 -15.29
CA VAL A 160 -1.40 1.25 -16.10
C VAL A 160 0.09 1.47 -16.33
N ALA A 161 0.96 0.96 -15.44
CA ALA A 161 2.40 1.00 -15.62
C ALA A 161 3.10 -0.18 -14.93
N SER A 162 4.29 -0.47 -15.44
CA SER A 162 5.25 -1.44 -14.91
C SER A 162 6.59 -0.72 -14.81
N LEU A 163 7.17 -0.69 -13.61
CA LEU A 163 8.40 0.07 -13.33
C LEU A 163 9.64 -0.75 -13.73
N PRO A 164 10.85 -0.14 -13.74
CA PRO A 164 12.10 -0.89 -13.73
C PRO A 164 12.16 -1.85 -12.53
N ILE A 165 12.88 -2.96 -12.68
CA ILE A 165 13.13 -3.91 -11.58
C ILE A 165 13.71 -3.18 -10.37
N GLY A 166 13.31 -3.60 -9.17
CA GLY A 166 13.85 -3.05 -7.91
C GLY A 166 13.47 -1.59 -7.60
N ALA A 167 12.63 -0.97 -8.43
CA ALA A 167 12.03 0.32 -8.15
C ALA A 167 10.71 0.16 -7.40
N GLU A 168 10.20 1.24 -6.79
CA GLU A 168 8.85 1.32 -6.21
C GLU A 168 8.07 2.52 -6.75
N VAL A 169 6.74 2.48 -6.62
CA VAL A 169 5.88 3.66 -6.77
C VAL A 169 5.78 4.37 -5.42
N THR A 170 6.50 5.50 -5.28
CA THR A 170 6.59 6.21 -3.98
C THR A 170 5.71 7.46 -3.89
N GLY A 171 5.23 7.97 -5.03
CA GLY A 171 4.49 9.23 -5.11
C GLY A 171 3.49 9.20 -6.25
N LEU A 172 2.25 9.59 -5.95
CA LEU A 172 1.15 9.69 -6.89
C LEU A 172 0.45 11.02 -6.68
N GLU A 173 0.37 11.83 -7.72
CA GLU A 173 -0.38 13.08 -7.72
C GLU A 173 -1.06 13.29 -9.07
N HIS A 174 -2.24 13.89 -9.08
CA HIS A 174 -2.93 14.25 -10.31
C HIS A 174 -3.12 15.77 -10.38
N GLY A 175 -3.28 16.28 -11.60
CA GLY A 175 -3.58 17.68 -11.82
C GLY A 175 -4.14 17.92 -13.21
N VAL A 176 -4.64 19.12 -13.42
CA VAL A 176 -5.20 19.55 -14.71
C VAL A 176 -4.28 20.60 -15.32
N ALA A 177 -3.91 20.40 -16.59
CA ALA A 177 -3.14 21.33 -17.40
C ALA A 177 -3.92 21.61 -18.70
N GLY A 178 -4.64 22.73 -18.74
CA GLY A 178 -5.53 23.05 -19.85
C GLY A 178 -6.76 22.13 -19.87
N ASP A 179 -6.96 21.43 -20.97
CA ASP A 179 -8.03 20.44 -21.18
C ASP A 179 -7.57 19.00 -20.88
N LYS A 180 -6.34 18.82 -20.37
CA LYS A 180 -5.76 17.52 -20.05
C LYS A 180 -5.60 17.30 -18.55
N GLY A 181 -6.05 16.15 -18.09
CA GLY A 181 -5.59 15.54 -16.86
C GLY A 181 -4.19 14.93 -17.05
N VAL A 182 -3.32 15.18 -16.07
CA VAL A 182 -2.00 14.56 -15.92
C VAL A 182 -1.92 13.82 -14.58
N LEU A 183 -1.41 12.58 -14.60
CA LEU A 183 -1.02 11.82 -13.42
C LEU A 183 0.50 11.78 -13.31
N PHE A 184 1.07 12.30 -12.24
CA PHE A 184 2.48 12.22 -11.89
C PHE A 184 2.76 10.97 -11.05
N VAL A 185 3.86 10.29 -11.38
CA VAL A 185 4.30 9.06 -10.74
C VAL A 185 5.79 9.15 -10.42
N ASN A 186 6.14 8.98 -9.15
CA ASN A 186 7.54 8.92 -8.74
C ASN A 186 8.02 7.47 -8.72
N VAL A 187 9.11 7.21 -9.44
CA VAL A 187 9.81 5.93 -9.46
C VAL A 187 11.04 6.04 -8.56
N GLN A 188 10.98 5.41 -7.39
CA GLN A 188 12.08 5.47 -6.42
C GLN A 188 13.06 4.31 -6.65
N HIS A 189 14.34 4.60 -6.45
CA HIS A 189 15.47 3.65 -6.40
C HIS A 189 15.42 2.48 -7.40
N PRO A 190 15.26 2.75 -8.72
CA PRO A 190 15.35 1.71 -9.73
C PRO A 190 16.62 0.85 -9.59
N PHE A 191 16.46 -0.44 -9.83
CA PHE A 191 17.49 -1.48 -9.70
C PHE A 191 18.11 -1.66 -8.31
N LYS A 192 17.48 -1.14 -7.24
CA LYS A 192 18.02 -1.27 -5.88
C LYS A 192 17.47 -2.49 -5.14
N ASP A 193 16.16 -2.68 -5.17
CA ASP A 193 15.54 -3.81 -4.50
C ASP A 193 15.70 -5.10 -5.31
N ASN A 194 15.80 -6.21 -4.59
CA ASN A 194 16.03 -7.52 -5.19
C ASN A 194 14.82 -8.45 -4.97
N PRO A 195 13.96 -8.61 -6.00
CA PRO A 195 12.75 -9.42 -5.95
C PRO A 195 12.99 -10.87 -5.56
N LYS A 196 11.96 -11.47 -4.98
CA LYS A 196 11.95 -12.83 -4.47
C LYS A 196 10.83 -13.63 -5.11
N ALA A 197 11.18 -14.85 -5.50
CA ALA A 197 10.24 -15.90 -5.86
C ALA A 197 9.48 -16.42 -4.63
N ALA A 198 8.45 -17.24 -4.85
CA ALA A 198 7.64 -17.82 -3.78
C ALA A 198 8.46 -18.65 -2.78
N ASP A 199 9.56 -19.27 -3.23
CA ASP A 199 10.49 -20.03 -2.39
C ASP A 199 11.56 -19.15 -1.70
N SER A 200 11.43 -17.82 -1.82
CA SER A 200 12.37 -16.80 -1.33
C SER A 200 13.72 -16.75 -2.04
N SER A 201 13.92 -17.53 -3.11
CA SER A 201 15.07 -17.35 -4.02
C SER A 201 14.96 -16.02 -4.77
N LYS A 202 16.06 -15.59 -5.38
CA LYS A 202 16.17 -14.30 -6.09
C LYS A 202 16.69 -14.50 -7.52
N PRO A 203 15.90 -15.16 -8.38
CA PRO A 203 16.35 -15.60 -9.71
C PRO A 203 16.77 -14.42 -10.60
N ASN A 204 16.19 -13.24 -10.35
CA ASN A 204 16.42 -12.02 -11.11
C ASN A 204 17.59 -11.16 -10.60
N SER A 205 18.41 -11.66 -9.66
CA SER A 205 19.53 -10.89 -9.09
C SER A 205 20.53 -10.41 -10.15
N ALA A 206 20.74 -11.17 -11.22
CA ALA A 206 21.66 -10.80 -12.29
C ALA A 206 21.22 -9.53 -13.05
N LEU A 207 19.93 -9.18 -13.04
CA LEU A 207 19.40 -7.95 -13.66
C LEU A 207 19.77 -6.68 -12.88
N LEU A 208 20.29 -6.83 -11.66
CA LEU A 208 20.73 -5.76 -10.77
C LEU A 208 22.25 -5.59 -10.79
N GLU A 209 22.96 -6.44 -11.53
CA GLU A 209 24.40 -6.33 -11.71
C GLU A 209 24.71 -5.32 -12.82
N LYS A 210 25.84 -4.60 -12.68
CA LYS A 210 26.36 -3.65 -13.69
C LYS A 210 25.42 -2.47 -14.00
N VAL A 211 24.57 -2.09 -13.05
CA VAL A 211 23.72 -0.89 -13.11
C VAL A 211 24.60 0.35 -13.00
N THR A 212 24.37 1.36 -13.84
CA THR A 212 25.09 2.63 -13.76
C THR A 212 24.50 3.55 -12.68
N ASP A 213 25.31 4.49 -12.18
CA ASP A 213 24.83 5.50 -11.22
C ASP A 213 23.63 6.30 -11.76
N ASP A 214 23.56 6.52 -13.07
CA ASP A 214 22.42 7.19 -13.71
C ASP A 214 21.15 6.35 -13.66
N GLN A 215 21.26 5.03 -13.84
CA GLN A 215 20.12 4.12 -13.76
C GLN A 215 19.59 3.95 -12.34
N LEU A 216 20.37 4.24 -11.30
CA LEU A 216 19.96 4.21 -9.90
C LEU A 216 19.19 5.46 -9.44
N LYS A 217 19.19 6.53 -10.24
CA LYS A 217 18.55 7.79 -9.89
C LYS A 217 17.03 7.62 -9.91
N ALA A 218 16.38 8.12 -8.86
CA ALA A 218 14.93 8.28 -8.86
C ALA A 218 14.52 9.25 -9.98
N PHE A 219 13.35 9.01 -10.56
CA PHE A 219 12.81 9.87 -11.61
C PHE A 219 11.29 10.03 -11.45
N ILE A 220 10.77 11.08 -12.08
CA ILE A 220 9.34 11.38 -12.12
C ILE A 220 8.86 11.12 -13.54
N GLY A 221 7.86 10.26 -13.67
CA GLY A 221 7.09 10.07 -14.89
C GLY A 221 5.75 10.79 -14.80
N TYR A 222 5.11 10.99 -15.95
CA TYR A 222 3.72 11.41 -15.99
C TYR A 222 2.95 10.67 -17.09
N ILE A 223 1.65 10.46 -16.86
CA ILE A 223 0.69 9.95 -17.83
C ILE A 223 -0.24 11.12 -18.17
N ASP A 224 -0.27 11.54 -19.42
CA ASP A 224 -1.17 12.58 -19.92
C ASP A 224 -2.30 11.99 -20.78
N GLY A 225 -3.18 12.86 -21.28
CA GLY A 225 -4.31 12.45 -22.12
C GLY A 225 -5.49 11.86 -21.35
N ILE A 226 -5.48 11.95 -20.02
CA ILE A 226 -6.66 11.70 -19.18
C ILE A 226 -7.62 12.88 -19.40
N PRO A 227 -8.93 12.66 -19.63
CA PRO A 227 -9.88 13.77 -19.73
C PRO A 227 -9.81 14.67 -18.48
N ALA A 228 -9.72 15.99 -18.65
CA ALA A 228 -9.58 16.89 -17.50
C ALA A 228 -10.78 16.83 -16.53
N ASP A 229 -11.96 16.51 -17.04
CA ASP A 229 -13.17 16.31 -16.24
C ASP A 229 -13.14 15.00 -15.44
N ALA A 230 -12.14 14.13 -15.66
CA ALA A 230 -11.91 12.92 -14.87
C ALA A 230 -11.23 13.19 -13.52
N PHE A 231 -10.89 14.44 -13.19
CA PHE A 231 -10.28 14.88 -11.93
C PHE A 231 -11.15 15.87 -11.16
#